data_AF-A0A9D9E6U5-F1
#
_entry.id   AF-A0A9D9E6U5-F1
#
_cell.length_a   1.000
_cell.length_b   1.000
_cell.length_c   1.000
_cell.angle_alpha   90.00
_cell.angle_beta   90.00
_cell.angle_gamma   90.00
#
_symmetry.space_group_name_H-M   'P 1'
#
loop_
_entity.id
_entity.type
_entity.pdbx_description
1 polymer ?
#
loop_
_entity_poly.entity_id
_entity_poly.type
_entity_poly.pdbx_seq_one_letter_code
_entity_poly.pdbx_strand_id
1 'polypeptide(L)'
;MCDLCYLAVMGLVGAAIGGKLLYLVVNASRILADLKDGDLTTVIAYYLSGGFVLYGGIGGLFAGFAFASKTNGLDFAHVCGDLAPSLALAIAFGRLGCLFAGCCYGRPYDGPFALVYPAGSPAPSGVPLFPSPIVECLALVIVTIALTVLRVRKVKRNLMALFLLSYSVLRFFLEMMRGDGERGFVGFLSTSQLISLAIVLTLAILMARKSRIVMVNRQLFPRFCISMHFICMSLWAILLSSSEVKNMKRLVAILLVLASLLPAIYAQGASEDGIDTSLQDVLDRGTFILGLDDSFPPMGYRDENGEIVGFDIDVAREVCARLGVELVCQPIDWNAKEQELATGNIDCIWNGFTVTDERREVMTFSDPYVDNAQVLVVRGDSPVQTIADLEGATIGVQAGSSAQDAIEDTPGFLDTIGEVVEFRENLTALMDLEIGGCDAVVMDLLVANDNINRSGSDFRILEETLTNEEYAIGFRLGDVALRDAVQAQLDAMAADGSLSEIAVKWFGADITVVGK
;
A
#
# COMPACT_ATOMS: atom_id res chain seq x y z
N MET A 1 -11.30 41.70 -7.98
CA MET A 1 -12.01 40.80 -7.05
C MET A 1 -12.88 39.80 -7.81
N CYS A 2 -13.57 40.20 -8.89
CA CYS A 2 -14.32 39.29 -9.76
C CYS A 2 -13.47 38.17 -10.40
N ASP A 3 -12.24 38.45 -10.80
CA ASP A 3 -11.41 37.47 -11.53
C ASP A 3 -10.97 36.27 -10.67
N LEU A 4 -10.75 36.49 -9.36
CA LEU A 4 -10.33 35.42 -8.44
C LEU A 4 -11.51 34.49 -8.09
N CYS A 5 -12.70 35.07 -7.86
CA CYS A 5 -13.91 34.28 -7.66
C CYS A 5 -14.25 33.48 -8.91
N TYR A 6 -14.12 34.09 -10.09
CA TYR A 6 -14.33 33.39 -11.35
C TYR A 6 -13.31 32.26 -11.56
N LEU A 7 -12.02 32.51 -11.31
CA LEU A 7 -10.98 31.48 -11.35
C LEU A 7 -11.30 30.32 -10.39
N ALA A 8 -11.69 30.62 -9.16
CA ALA A 8 -12.06 29.60 -8.17
C ALA A 8 -13.26 28.76 -8.61
N VAL A 9 -14.32 29.41 -9.11
CA VAL A 9 -15.51 28.72 -9.63
C VAL A 9 -15.15 27.84 -10.82
N MET A 10 -14.41 28.35 -11.80
CA MET A 10 -14.02 27.57 -12.98
C MET A 10 -13.07 26.44 -12.63
N GLY A 11 -12.20 26.63 -11.64
CA GLY A 11 -11.37 25.58 -11.07
C GLY A 11 -12.20 24.47 -10.41
N LEU A 12 -13.19 24.82 -9.58
CA LEU A 12 -14.08 23.86 -8.93
C LEU A 12 -14.95 23.09 -9.94
N VAL A 13 -15.53 23.81 -10.91
CA VAL A 13 -16.30 23.20 -12.01
C VAL A 13 -15.39 22.26 -12.83
N GLY A 14 -14.19 22.71 -13.15
CA GLY A 14 -13.19 21.90 -13.82
C GLY A 14 -12.85 20.64 -13.03
N ALA A 15 -12.63 20.76 -11.72
CA ALA A 15 -12.33 19.62 -10.85
C ALA A 15 -13.49 18.62 -10.77
N ALA A 16 -14.73 19.09 -10.63
CA ALA A 16 -15.91 18.22 -10.63
C ALA A 16 -16.03 17.47 -11.98
N ILE A 17 -15.94 18.18 -13.10
CA ILE A 17 -16.04 17.58 -14.44
C ILE A 17 -14.89 16.59 -14.67
N GLY A 18 -13.65 16.99 -14.41
CA GLY A 18 -12.48 16.15 -14.63
C GLY A 18 -12.48 14.90 -13.76
N GLY A 19 -12.86 15.05 -12.48
CA GLY A 19 -12.99 13.93 -11.55
C GLY A 19 -14.08 12.95 -11.97
N LYS A 20 -15.19 13.46 -12.49
CA LYS A 20 -16.29 12.64 -13.00
C LYS A 20 -15.95 11.95 -14.32
N LEU A 21 -15.34 12.67 -15.26
CA LEU A 21 -14.94 12.11 -16.55
C LEU A 21 -13.93 10.97 -16.37
N LEU A 22 -12.89 11.17 -15.53
CA LEU A 22 -11.93 10.11 -15.32
C LEU A 22 -12.55 8.91 -14.58
N TYR A 23 -13.47 9.15 -13.64
CA TYR A 23 -14.26 8.08 -13.02
C TYR A 23 -15.03 7.26 -14.06
N LEU A 24 -15.73 7.91 -14.99
CA LEU A 24 -16.47 7.23 -16.06
C LEU A 24 -15.55 6.48 -17.02
N VAL A 25 -14.35 7.01 -17.30
CA VAL A 25 -13.36 6.34 -18.15
C VAL A 25 -12.79 5.10 -17.48
N VAL A 26 -12.40 5.20 -16.21
CA VAL A 26 -11.84 4.06 -15.45
C VAL A 26 -12.88 2.96 -15.29
N ASN A 27 -14.16 3.32 -15.13
CA ASN A 27 -15.26 2.36 -15.04
C ASN A 27 -15.92 2.05 -16.39
N ALA A 28 -15.33 2.44 -17.52
CA ALA A 28 -15.99 2.32 -18.82
C ALA A 28 -16.30 0.85 -19.18
N SER A 29 -15.42 -0.08 -18.84
CA SER A 29 -15.63 -1.53 -19.02
C SER A 29 -16.83 -2.02 -18.21
N ARG A 30 -16.92 -1.63 -16.93
CA ARG A 30 -18.03 -1.98 -16.03
C ARG A 30 -19.34 -1.34 -16.46
N ILE A 31 -19.32 -0.06 -16.82
CA ILE A 31 -20.49 0.65 -17.38
C ILE A 31 -20.99 -0.05 -18.65
N LEU A 32 -20.09 -0.51 -19.53
CA LEU A 32 -20.47 -1.24 -20.74
C LEU A 32 -21.03 -2.64 -20.43
N ALA A 33 -20.60 -3.28 -19.36
CA ALA A 33 -21.18 -4.53 -18.87
C ALA A 33 -22.59 -4.27 -18.32
N ASP A 34 -22.73 -3.35 -17.36
CA ASP A 34 -24.02 -3.01 -16.73
C ASP A 34 -25.07 -2.52 -17.75
N LEU A 35 -24.63 -1.86 -18.84
CA LEU A 35 -25.52 -1.41 -19.93
C LEU A 35 -26.06 -2.54 -20.81
N LYS A 36 -25.45 -3.72 -20.81
CA LYS A 36 -25.97 -4.89 -21.55
C LYS A 36 -27.15 -5.53 -20.82
N ASP A 37 -27.11 -5.53 -19.50
CA ASP A 37 -28.04 -6.27 -18.63
C ASP A 37 -29.08 -5.35 -17.96
N GLY A 38 -28.77 -4.06 -17.80
CA GLY A 38 -29.61 -3.08 -17.12
C GLY A 38 -30.28 -2.06 -18.03
N ASP A 39 -31.32 -1.39 -17.51
CA ASP A 39 -31.95 -0.27 -18.19
C ASP A 39 -31.01 0.95 -18.25
N LEU A 40 -30.86 1.51 -19.47
CA LEU A 40 -29.98 2.64 -19.78
C LEU A 40 -30.14 3.82 -18.80
N THR A 41 -31.37 4.13 -18.39
CA THR A 41 -31.62 5.29 -17.52
C THR A 41 -31.15 5.04 -16.09
N THR A 42 -31.28 3.80 -15.61
CA THR A 42 -30.87 3.40 -14.26
C THR A 42 -29.35 3.33 -14.14
N VAL A 43 -28.68 2.72 -15.13
CA VAL A 43 -27.21 2.63 -15.17
C VAL A 43 -26.59 4.03 -15.26
N ILE A 44 -27.10 4.88 -16.16
CA ILE A 44 -26.62 6.26 -16.26
C ILE A 44 -26.86 7.03 -14.95
N ALA A 45 -28.03 6.90 -14.33
CA ALA A 45 -28.34 7.58 -13.07
C ALA A 45 -27.39 7.13 -11.94
N TYR A 46 -27.11 5.84 -11.82
CA TYR A 46 -26.19 5.28 -10.83
C TYR A 46 -24.78 5.88 -10.96
N TYR A 47 -24.17 5.76 -12.14
CA TYR A 47 -22.81 6.27 -12.37
C TYR A 47 -22.71 7.79 -12.42
N LEU A 48 -23.80 8.52 -12.67
CA LEU A 48 -23.82 9.98 -12.54
C LEU A 48 -24.01 10.43 -11.09
N SER A 49 -24.78 9.69 -10.28
CA SER A 49 -25.08 10.04 -8.89
C SER A 49 -23.89 9.84 -7.94
N GLY A 50 -22.99 8.89 -8.21
CA GLY A 50 -21.85 8.56 -7.34
C GLY A 50 -20.50 8.51 -8.05
N GLY A 51 -19.41 8.66 -7.28
CA GLY A 51 -18.03 8.43 -7.74
C GLY A 51 -17.32 9.62 -8.40
N PHE A 52 -16.07 9.85 -7.99
CA PHE A 52 -15.11 10.82 -8.54
C PHE A 52 -13.68 10.27 -8.41
N VAL A 53 -12.83 10.50 -9.41
CA VAL A 53 -11.39 10.14 -9.33
C VAL A 53 -10.55 11.39 -9.09
N LEU A 54 -9.75 11.39 -8.02
CA LEU A 54 -8.95 12.53 -7.58
C LEU A 54 -8.00 13.07 -8.67
N TYR A 55 -7.28 12.20 -9.38
CA TYR A 55 -6.36 12.59 -10.45
C TYR A 55 -7.08 13.32 -11.60
N GLY A 56 -8.31 12.88 -11.91
CA GLY A 56 -9.17 13.54 -12.87
C GLY A 56 -9.59 14.92 -12.38
N GLY A 57 -9.88 15.04 -11.07
CA GLY A 57 -10.19 16.31 -10.44
C GLY A 57 -9.03 17.31 -10.49
N ILE A 58 -7.79 16.85 -10.26
CA ILE A 58 -6.60 17.70 -10.39
C ILE A 58 -6.40 18.16 -11.84
N GLY A 59 -6.50 17.24 -12.81
CA GLY A 59 -6.40 17.59 -14.23
C GLY A 59 -7.48 18.60 -14.66
N GLY A 60 -8.72 18.36 -14.22
CA GLY A 60 -9.85 19.23 -14.46
C GLY A 60 -9.72 20.61 -13.82
N LEU A 61 -9.17 20.70 -12.61
CA LEU A 61 -8.87 21.96 -11.92
C LEU A 61 -7.95 22.85 -12.76
N PHE A 62 -6.83 22.29 -13.25
CA PHE A 62 -5.90 23.02 -14.09
C PHE A 62 -6.51 23.39 -15.45
N ALA A 63 -7.33 22.53 -16.05
CA ALA A 63 -8.06 22.85 -17.27
C ALA A 63 -9.05 24.01 -17.06
N GLY A 64 -9.75 24.04 -15.92
CA GLY A 64 -10.63 25.13 -15.51
C GLY A 64 -9.89 26.45 -15.35
N PHE A 65 -8.72 26.43 -14.70
CA PHE A 65 -7.85 27.61 -14.60
C PHE A 65 -7.31 28.05 -15.96
N ALA A 66 -6.93 27.13 -16.84
CA ALA A 66 -6.45 27.45 -18.18
C ALA A 66 -7.54 28.11 -19.02
N PHE A 67 -8.75 27.56 -18.96
CA PHE A 67 -9.92 28.14 -19.62
C PHE A 67 -10.23 29.54 -19.10
N ALA A 68 -10.34 29.69 -17.77
CA ALA A 68 -10.64 30.98 -17.15
C ALA A 68 -9.54 32.03 -17.40
N SER A 69 -8.27 31.59 -17.47
CA SER A 69 -7.17 32.47 -17.84
C SER A 69 -7.30 32.94 -19.28
N LYS A 70 -7.63 32.03 -20.21
CA LYS A 70 -7.84 32.37 -21.62
C LYS A 70 -9.02 33.32 -21.83
N THR A 71 -10.15 33.10 -21.15
CA THR A 71 -11.36 33.93 -21.33
C THR A 71 -11.22 35.33 -20.75
N ASN A 72 -10.41 35.52 -19.71
CA ASN A 72 -10.17 36.83 -19.09
C ASN A 72 -8.85 37.49 -19.51
N GLY A 73 -8.13 36.92 -20.48
CA GLY A 73 -6.84 37.45 -20.93
C GLY A 73 -5.74 37.44 -19.84
N LEU A 74 -5.83 36.53 -18.87
CA LEU A 74 -4.84 36.37 -17.80
C LEU A 74 -3.71 35.44 -18.27
N ASP A 75 -2.49 35.72 -17.81
CA ASP A 75 -1.37 34.81 -18.00
C ASP A 75 -1.52 33.58 -17.08
N PHE A 76 -1.78 32.42 -17.67
CA PHE A 76 -1.97 31.15 -16.95
C PHE A 76 -0.78 30.81 -16.03
N ALA A 77 0.45 31.09 -16.47
CA ALA A 77 1.62 30.82 -15.63
C ALA A 77 1.66 31.73 -14.39
N HIS A 78 1.20 32.97 -14.52
CA HIS A 78 1.05 33.91 -13.42
C HIS A 78 -0.05 33.46 -12.46
N VAL A 79 -1.21 33.05 -12.99
CA VAL A 79 -2.34 32.52 -12.21
C VAL A 79 -1.91 31.29 -11.39
N CYS A 80 -1.24 30.32 -12.02
CA CYS A 80 -0.70 29.16 -11.29
C CYS A 80 0.31 29.57 -10.22
N GLY A 81 1.23 30.49 -10.53
CA GLY A 81 2.19 31.01 -9.55
C GLY A 81 1.50 31.65 -8.34
N ASP A 82 0.43 32.39 -8.58
CA ASP A 82 -0.36 33.04 -7.54
C ASP A 82 -1.14 32.05 -6.66
N LEU A 83 -1.55 30.91 -7.21
CA LEU A 83 -2.26 29.86 -6.48
C LEU A 83 -1.34 28.92 -5.70
N ALA A 84 -0.04 28.91 -5.99
CA ALA A 84 0.92 27.98 -5.37
C ALA A 84 0.92 27.99 -3.83
N PRO A 85 0.88 29.15 -3.12
CA PRO A 85 0.77 29.15 -1.66
C PRO A 85 -0.55 28.53 -1.17
N SER A 86 -1.66 28.84 -1.82
CA SER A 86 -2.98 28.30 -1.44
C SER A 86 -3.05 26.79 -1.67
N LEU A 87 -2.42 26.29 -2.74
CA LEU A 87 -2.35 24.85 -3.03
C LEU A 87 -1.51 24.12 -1.98
N ALA A 88 -0.33 24.66 -1.62
CA ALA A 88 0.50 24.11 -0.55
C ALA A 88 -0.27 24.04 0.78
N LEU A 89 -1.02 25.09 1.10
CA LEU A 89 -1.84 25.15 2.31
C LEU A 89 -2.99 24.14 2.28
N ALA A 90 -3.68 24.01 1.15
CA ALA A 90 -4.76 23.04 0.99
C ALA A 90 -4.27 21.60 1.19
N ILE A 91 -3.10 21.25 0.66
CA ILE A 91 -2.49 19.93 0.88
C ILE A 91 -2.11 19.75 2.35
N ALA A 92 -1.60 20.79 3.03
CA ALA A 92 -1.31 20.73 4.46
C ALA A 92 -2.56 20.39 5.30
N PHE A 93 -3.70 21.03 5.01
CA PHE A 93 -4.97 20.71 5.64
C PHE A 93 -5.44 19.28 5.32
N GLY A 94 -5.25 18.83 4.08
CA GLY A 94 -5.52 17.43 3.71
C GLY A 94 -4.74 16.44 4.59
N ARG A 95 -3.48 16.75 4.93
CA ARG A 95 -2.66 15.92 5.82
C ARG A 95 -3.15 15.91 7.27
N LEU A 96 -3.75 17.00 7.76
CA LEU A 96 -4.46 16.98 9.04
C LEU A 96 -5.70 16.07 8.99
N GLY A 97 -6.42 16.04 7.87
CA GLY A 97 -7.51 15.07 7.67
C GLY A 97 -7.00 13.63 7.76
N CYS A 98 -5.92 13.32 7.04
CA CYS A 98 -5.29 11.99 7.10
C CYS A 98 -4.77 11.63 8.50
N LEU A 99 -4.28 12.62 9.25
CA LEU A 99 -3.86 12.45 10.65
C LEU A 99 -5.02 12.03 11.55
N PHE A 100 -6.22 12.59 11.39
CA PHE A 100 -7.36 12.19 12.22
C PHE A 100 -8.00 10.89 11.75
N ALA A 101 -7.95 10.62 10.45
CA ALA A 101 -8.49 9.39 9.87
C ALA A 101 -7.59 8.17 10.13
N GLY A 102 -6.28 8.35 10.29
CA GLY A 102 -5.33 7.24 10.42
C GLY A 102 -5.03 6.52 9.10
N CYS A 103 -5.35 7.10 7.94
CA CYS A 103 -5.18 6.45 6.63
C CYS A 103 -3.81 6.70 5.96
N CYS A 104 -2.95 7.55 6.51
CA CYS A 104 -1.64 7.85 5.93
C CYS A 104 -0.53 7.87 6.99
N TYR A 105 -0.29 6.75 7.66
CA TYR A 105 0.61 6.66 8.80
C TYR A 105 2.08 6.43 8.42
N GLY A 106 2.98 6.66 9.38
CA GLY A 106 4.42 6.39 9.25
C GLY A 106 4.78 4.95 9.60
N ARG A 107 6.02 4.55 9.33
CA ARG A 107 6.56 3.25 9.80
C ARG A 107 6.65 3.20 11.33
N PRO A 108 6.74 2.00 11.95
CA PRO A 108 7.03 1.86 13.37
C PRO A 108 8.22 2.74 13.79
N TYR A 109 8.06 3.46 14.90
CA TYR A 109 8.99 4.49 15.33
C TYR A 109 8.83 4.80 16.82
N ASP A 110 9.88 4.54 17.60
CA ASP A 110 9.90 4.73 19.06
C ASP A 110 10.48 6.08 19.50
N GLY A 111 10.72 7.00 18.56
CA GLY A 111 11.28 8.31 18.86
C GLY A 111 10.25 9.34 19.34
N PRO A 112 10.67 10.59 19.60
CA PRO A 112 9.78 11.62 20.10
C PRO A 112 8.66 11.93 19.11
N PHE A 113 7.47 12.20 19.66
CA PHE A 113 6.24 12.51 18.91
C PHE A 113 5.70 11.35 18.05
N ALA A 114 6.03 10.11 18.39
CA ALA A 114 5.37 8.94 17.82
C ALA A 114 3.84 9.03 18.02
N LEU A 115 3.10 8.61 17.00
CA LEU A 115 1.64 8.58 17.00
C LEU A 115 1.16 7.17 17.23
N VAL A 116 0.24 7.01 18.18
CA VAL A 116 -0.49 5.76 18.40
C VAL A 116 -1.95 6.02 18.06
N TYR A 117 -2.50 5.17 17.21
CA TYR A 117 -3.90 5.27 16.79
C TYR A 117 -4.79 4.30 17.59
N PRO A 118 -6.06 4.67 17.82
CA PRO A 118 -7.01 3.79 18.50
C PRO A 118 -7.42 2.60 17.61
N ALA A 119 -7.92 1.54 18.25
CA ALA A 119 -8.51 0.40 17.57
C ALA A 119 -9.66 0.84 16.64
N GLY A 120 -9.73 0.24 15.45
CA GLY A 120 -10.70 0.59 14.41
C GLY A 120 -10.26 1.71 13.45
N SER A 121 -9.05 2.27 13.62
CA SER A 121 -8.44 3.12 12.60
C SER A 121 -7.75 2.27 11.52
N PRO A 122 -7.54 2.79 10.30
CA PRO A 122 -6.73 2.11 9.27
C PRO A 122 -5.24 1.95 9.64
N ALA A 123 -4.76 2.67 10.66
CA ALA A 123 -3.40 2.53 11.16
C ALA A 123 -3.29 1.40 12.20
N PRO A 124 -2.14 0.70 12.29
CA PRO A 124 -1.88 -0.31 13.29
C PRO A 124 -2.18 0.20 14.71
N SER A 125 -3.12 -0.45 15.39
CA SER A 125 -3.54 -0.06 16.73
C SER A 125 -2.46 -0.39 17.76
N GLY A 126 -2.20 0.54 18.68
CA GLY A 126 -1.24 0.33 19.77
C GLY A 126 0.24 0.39 19.37
N VAL A 127 0.56 0.52 18.08
CA VAL A 127 1.94 0.65 17.59
C VAL A 127 2.36 2.13 17.58
N PRO A 128 3.53 2.49 18.13
CA PRO A 128 4.12 3.81 17.95
C PRO A 128 4.58 4.00 16.50
N LEU A 129 3.98 4.95 15.78
CA LEU A 129 4.23 5.21 14.36
C LEU A 129 4.90 6.57 14.13
N PHE A 130 5.74 6.66 13.10
CA PHE A 130 6.37 7.91 12.73
C PHE A 130 5.29 8.94 12.36
N PRO A 131 5.36 10.19 12.85
CA PRO A 131 4.33 11.20 12.65
C PRO A 131 4.34 11.81 11.23
N SER A 132 4.31 10.97 10.18
CA SER A 132 4.44 11.40 8.79
C SER A 132 3.41 12.47 8.35
N PRO A 133 2.11 12.41 8.75
CA PRO A 133 1.16 13.48 8.39
C PRO A 133 1.50 14.82 9.02
N ILE A 134 2.01 14.81 10.25
CA ILE A 134 2.39 16.03 10.99
C ILE A 134 3.62 16.65 10.33
N VAL A 135 4.65 15.82 10.05
CA VAL A 135 5.87 16.30 9.39
C VAL A 135 5.55 16.87 8.01
N GLU A 136 4.71 16.19 7.22
CA GLU A 136 4.29 16.69 5.91
C GLU A 136 3.50 18.00 6.02
N CYS A 137 2.56 18.08 6.95
CA CYS A 137 1.77 19.28 7.21
C CYS A 137 2.66 20.47 7.59
N LEU A 138 3.58 20.29 8.55
CA LEU A 138 4.49 21.36 9.00
C LEU A 138 5.41 21.83 7.87
N ALA A 139 5.97 20.89 7.09
CA ALA A 139 6.80 21.24 5.95
C ALA A 139 6.01 22.02 4.88
N LEU A 140 4.76 21.63 4.59
CA LEU A 140 3.88 22.34 3.67
C LEU A 140 3.47 23.73 4.18
N VAL A 141 3.28 23.91 5.49
CA VAL A 141 3.06 25.24 6.09
C VAL A 141 4.30 26.13 5.90
N ILE A 142 5.50 25.59 6.10
CA ILE A 142 6.75 26.32 5.86
C ILE A 142 6.86 26.72 4.38
N VAL A 143 6.57 25.79 3.45
CA VAL A 143 6.53 26.07 2.01
C VAL A 143 5.50 27.15 1.70
N THR A 144 4.30 27.08 2.28
CA THR A 144 3.24 28.09 2.12
C THR A 144 3.73 29.48 2.55
N ILE A 145 4.34 29.60 3.74
CA ILE A 145 4.86 30.86 4.25
C ILE A 145 5.96 31.38 3.32
N ALA A 146 6.90 30.53 2.91
CA ALA A 146 7.98 30.91 2.00
C ALA A 146 7.46 31.44 0.66
N LEU A 147 6.50 30.73 0.04
CA LEU A 147 5.88 31.14 -1.21
C LEU A 147 5.07 32.43 -1.05
N THR A 148 4.36 32.60 0.08
CA THR A 148 3.61 33.83 0.39
C THR A 148 4.53 35.02 0.57
N VAL A 149 5.63 34.87 1.31
CA VAL A 149 6.64 35.93 1.50
C VAL A 149 7.27 36.31 0.16
N LEU A 150 7.62 35.32 -0.67
CA LEU A 150 8.15 35.55 -2.01
C LEU A 150 7.17 36.32 -2.91
N ARG A 151 5.88 35.98 -2.81
CA ARG A 151 4.80 36.66 -3.52
C ARG A 151 4.63 38.11 -3.07
N VAL A 152 4.52 38.35 -1.76
CA VAL A 152 4.39 39.69 -1.18
C VAL A 152 5.59 40.58 -1.55
N ARG A 153 6.79 39.99 -1.61
CA ARG A 153 8.02 40.67 -2.04
C ARG A 153 8.13 40.86 -3.55
N LYS A 154 7.12 40.44 -4.32
CA LYS A 154 7.06 40.55 -5.79
C LYS A 154 8.31 40.00 -6.48
N VAL A 155 8.88 38.92 -5.94
CA VAL A 155 10.05 38.28 -6.53
C VAL A 155 9.63 37.65 -7.87
N LYS A 156 10.27 38.06 -8.97
CA LYS A 156 10.02 37.51 -10.32
C LYS A 156 10.56 36.08 -10.42
N ARG A 157 9.86 35.12 -9.82
CA ARG A 157 10.12 33.68 -9.89
C ARG A 157 8.83 32.94 -10.17
N ASN A 158 8.95 31.79 -10.81
CA ASN A 158 7.81 30.90 -11.01
C ASN A 158 7.53 30.19 -9.67
N LEU A 159 6.59 30.74 -8.90
CA LEU A 159 6.22 30.22 -7.58
C LEU A 159 5.63 28.81 -7.66
N MET A 160 4.92 28.47 -8.75
CA MET A 160 4.41 27.12 -8.96
C MET A 160 5.56 26.13 -9.18
N ALA A 161 6.56 26.48 -9.99
CA ALA A 161 7.74 25.63 -10.16
C ALA A 161 8.51 25.45 -8.85
N LEU A 162 8.59 26.50 -8.02
CA LEU A 162 9.21 26.41 -6.70
C LEU A 162 8.41 25.49 -5.78
N PHE A 163 7.08 25.63 -5.74
CA PHE A 163 6.19 24.74 -5.00
C PHE A 163 6.38 23.28 -5.42
N LEU A 164 6.26 22.98 -6.72
CA LEU A 164 6.41 21.64 -7.27
C LEU A 164 7.77 21.05 -6.92
N LEU A 165 8.85 21.82 -7.06
CA LEU A 165 10.19 21.37 -6.68
C LEU A 165 10.28 21.06 -5.17
N SER A 166 9.82 21.97 -4.32
CA SER A 166 9.85 21.77 -2.87
C SER A 166 8.99 20.60 -2.41
N TYR A 167 7.80 20.43 -3.01
CA TYR A 167 6.89 19.34 -2.68
C TYR A 167 7.41 18.00 -3.20
N SER A 168 7.98 17.93 -4.42
CA SER A 168 8.60 16.71 -4.94
C SER A 168 9.76 16.24 -4.06
N VAL A 169 10.62 17.17 -3.62
CA VAL A 169 11.74 16.83 -2.72
C VAL A 169 11.21 16.34 -1.37
N LEU A 170 10.29 17.10 -0.76
CA LEU A 170 9.65 16.73 0.50
C LEU A 170 9.00 15.34 0.39
N ARG A 171 8.23 15.12 -0.66
CA ARG A 171 7.47 13.90 -0.89
C ARG A 171 8.40 12.70 -1.08
N PHE A 172 9.47 12.85 -1.85
CA PHE A 172 10.43 11.78 -2.08
C PHE A 172 11.02 11.23 -0.77
N PHE A 173 11.44 12.10 0.14
CA PHE A 173 12.02 11.71 1.43
C PHE A 173 10.98 11.22 2.43
N LEU A 174 9.83 11.89 2.53
CA LEU A 174 8.77 11.46 3.43
C LEU A 174 8.23 10.09 3.06
N GLU A 175 8.21 9.77 1.77
CA GLU A 175 7.76 8.47 1.29
C GLU A 175 8.57 7.30 1.91
N MET A 176 9.87 7.50 2.15
CA MET A 176 10.74 6.50 2.79
C MET A 176 10.32 6.19 4.23
N MET A 177 9.67 7.15 4.89
CA MET A 177 9.25 7.06 6.29
C MET A 177 7.77 6.71 6.45
N ARG A 178 7.02 6.55 5.35
CA ARG A 178 5.61 6.16 5.42
C ARG A 178 5.45 4.64 5.56
N GLY A 179 4.41 4.25 6.29
CA GLY A 179 4.07 2.86 6.60
C GLY A 179 2.75 2.38 5.99
N ASP A 180 1.88 3.27 5.48
CA ASP A 180 0.60 2.83 4.90
C ASP A 180 0.75 2.09 3.56
N GLY A 181 -0.02 0.99 3.45
CA GLY A 181 0.09 -0.07 2.45
C GLY A 181 -0.46 0.25 1.05
N GLU A 182 -1.49 1.08 0.92
CA GLU A 182 -2.20 1.31 -0.35
C GLU A 182 -1.40 2.11 -1.41
N ARG A 183 -0.30 1.58 -1.97
CA ARG A 183 0.49 2.28 -2.99
C ARG A 183 1.06 1.34 -4.06
N GLY A 184 1.03 1.82 -5.30
CA GLY A 184 1.80 1.21 -6.37
C GLY A 184 3.29 1.45 -6.18
N PHE A 185 4.09 0.40 -6.39
CA PHE A 185 5.54 0.43 -6.52
C PHE A 185 5.94 0.03 -7.94
N VAL A 186 7.06 0.57 -8.42
CA VAL A 186 7.70 0.08 -9.65
C VAL A 186 9.18 -0.10 -9.33
N GLY A 187 9.59 -1.36 -9.18
CA GLY A 187 10.87 -1.71 -8.57
C GLY A 187 10.96 -1.23 -7.13
N PHE A 188 12.09 -0.64 -6.74
CA PHE A 188 12.36 -0.18 -5.37
C PHE A 188 11.77 1.21 -5.04
N LEU A 189 11.15 1.88 -6.01
CA LEU A 189 10.58 3.21 -5.81
C LEU A 189 9.06 3.16 -5.79
N SER A 190 8.46 3.90 -4.86
CA SER A 190 7.02 4.11 -4.90
C SER A 190 6.64 4.95 -6.11
N THR A 191 5.41 4.79 -6.58
CA THR A 191 4.79 5.66 -7.59
C THR A 191 4.95 7.15 -7.26
N SER A 192 4.83 7.54 -5.98
CA SER A 192 5.04 8.93 -5.55
C SER A 192 6.49 9.40 -5.71
N GLN A 193 7.47 8.52 -5.46
CA GLN A 193 8.89 8.83 -5.67
C GLN A 193 9.21 8.98 -7.16
N LEU A 194 8.67 8.11 -8.00
CA LEU A 194 8.84 8.18 -9.45
C LEU A 194 8.22 9.45 -10.04
N ILE A 195 7.01 9.80 -9.60
CA ILE A 195 6.36 11.07 -9.98
C ILE A 195 7.22 12.25 -9.51
N SER A 196 7.77 12.20 -8.30
CA SER A 196 8.64 13.25 -7.76
C SER A 196 9.89 13.42 -8.62
N LEU A 197 10.55 12.34 -9.02
CA LEU A 197 11.71 12.36 -9.92
C LEU A 197 11.34 12.89 -11.30
N ALA A 198 10.22 12.48 -11.87
CA ALA A 198 9.73 12.93 -13.17
C ALA A 198 9.46 14.46 -13.18
N ILE A 199 8.85 14.99 -12.11
CA ILE A 199 8.63 16.43 -11.94
C ILE A 199 9.98 17.17 -11.84
N VAL A 200 10.92 16.70 -11.01
CA VAL A 200 12.25 17.32 -10.85
C VAL A 200 13.01 17.34 -12.19
N LEU A 201 13.01 16.22 -12.91
CA LEU A 201 13.66 16.09 -14.22
C LEU A 201 13.01 17.02 -15.26
N THR A 202 11.68 17.08 -15.29
CA THR A 202 10.93 17.96 -16.20
C THR A 202 11.26 19.42 -15.95
N LEU A 203 11.27 19.85 -14.69
CA LEU A 203 11.64 21.21 -14.29
C LEU A 203 13.10 21.50 -14.65
N ALA A 204 14.02 20.55 -14.45
CA ALA A 204 15.42 20.68 -14.82
C ALA A 204 15.60 20.85 -16.33
N ILE A 205 14.90 20.04 -17.15
CA ILE A 205 14.90 20.15 -18.62
C ILE A 205 14.34 21.51 -19.06
N LEU A 206 13.23 21.95 -18.47
CA LEU A 206 12.63 23.26 -18.79
C LEU A 206 13.57 24.41 -18.43
N MET A 207 14.27 24.33 -17.30
CA MET A 207 15.29 25.31 -16.90
C MET A 207 16.49 25.29 -17.86
N ALA A 208 16.96 24.11 -18.25
CA ALA A 208 18.07 23.94 -19.21
C ALA A 208 17.72 24.46 -20.61
N ARG A 209 16.46 24.29 -21.06
CA ARG A 209 15.97 24.84 -22.34
C ARG A 209 15.88 26.37 -22.28
N LYS A 210 15.38 26.91 -21.17
CA LYS A 210 15.30 28.37 -20.97
C LYS A 210 16.68 29.01 -20.86
N SER A 211 17.66 28.34 -20.24
CA SER A 211 19.05 28.81 -20.18
C SER A 211 19.79 28.68 -21.52
N ARG A 212 19.46 27.70 -22.38
CA ARG A 212 19.92 27.64 -23.78
C ARG A 212 19.36 28.79 -24.63
N ILE A 213 18.09 29.16 -24.44
CA ILE A 213 17.48 30.31 -25.15
C ILE A 213 18.09 31.64 -24.66
N VAL A 214 18.40 31.75 -23.36
CA VAL A 214 19.04 32.95 -22.77
C VAL A 214 20.54 33.02 -23.09
N MET A 215 21.21 31.91 -23.41
CA MET A 215 22.64 31.89 -23.79
C MET A 215 22.95 32.61 -25.12
N VAL A 216 21.94 32.90 -25.95
CA VAL A 216 22.09 33.69 -27.19
C VAL A 216 22.11 35.21 -26.91
N ASN A 217 21.75 35.66 -25.71
CA ASN A 217 21.77 37.09 -25.38
C ASN A 217 22.55 37.32 -24.08
N ARG A 218 23.87 37.41 -24.21
CA ARG A 218 24.78 37.77 -23.12
C ARG A 218 24.55 39.24 -22.75
N GLN A 219 24.19 39.48 -21.49
CA GLN A 219 24.90 40.35 -20.54
C GLN A 219 24.00 40.58 -19.31
N LEU A 220 24.63 40.74 -18.14
CA LEU A 220 24.03 41.02 -16.83
C LEU A 220 23.56 39.81 -15.98
N PHE A 221 24.54 39.08 -15.46
CA PHE A 221 24.48 38.47 -14.13
C PHE A 221 25.79 38.81 -13.40
N PRO A 222 25.78 39.81 -12.51
CA PRO A 222 25.73 39.47 -11.08
C PRO A 222 24.99 40.53 -10.24
N ARG A 223 24.13 40.13 -9.28
CA ARG A 223 23.91 40.82 -7.97
C ARG A 223 22.71 40.36 -7.12
N PHE A 224 21.80 39.51 -7.61
CA PHE A 224 20.54 39.25 -6.88
C PHE A 224 20.39 37.92 -6.12
N CYS A 225 21.42 37.05 -6.07
CA CYS A 225 21.44 35.92 -5.13
C CYS A 225 21.61 36.35 -3.66
N ILE A 226 21.88 37.63 -3.41
CA ILE A 226 22.24 38.17 -2.10
C ILE A 226 21.00 38.34 -1.19
N SER A 227 19.80 38.63 -1.71
CA SER A 227 18.67 39.08 -0.88
C SER A 227 17.77 37.97 -0.28
N MET A 228 17.84 36.74 -0.79
CA MET A 228 17.14 35.59 -0.18
C MET A 228 18.04 34.77 0.75
N HIS A 229 19.34 35.03 0.67
CA HIS A 229 20.34 34.58 1.63
C HIS A 229 20.13 35.28 2.99
N PHE A 230 19.77 36.58 3.02
CA PHE A 230 19.64 37.33 4.28
C PHE A 230 18.58 36.84 5.28
N ILE A 231 17.51 36.18 4.85
CA ILE A 231 16.47 35.68 5.78
C ILE A 231 16.83 34.32 6.36
N CYS A 232 17.31 33.40 5.53
CA CYS A 232 17.86 32.14 6.02
C CYS A 232 19.12 32.39 6.86
N MET A 233 19.93 33.40 6.52
CA MET A 233 21.08 33.81 7.32
C MET A 233 20.73 34.58 8.59
N SER A 234 19.55 35.18 8.76
CA SER A 234 19.20 35.84 10.04
C SER A 234 18.93 34.83 11.16
N LEU A 235 18.37 33.67 10.79
CA LEU A 235 18.19 32.53 11.68
C LEU A 235 19.50 31.73 11.87
N TRP A 236 20.43 31.84 10.92
CA TRP A 236 21.71 31.13 10.95
C TRP A 236 22.89 31.97 11.48
N ALA A 237 22.82 33.30 11.50
CA ALA A 237 23.84 34.22 12.05
C ALA A 237 23.82 34.31 13.60
N ILE A 238 22.88 33.64 14.26
CA ILE A 238 22.98 33.29 15.68
C ILE A 238 23.96 32.11 15.89
N LEU A 239 24.37 31.42 14.82
CA LEU A 239 25.13 30.17 14.85
C LEU A 239 26.32 30.16 13.86
N LEU A 240 27.28 31.09 14.01
CA LEU A 240 28.66 31.02 13.50
C LEU A 240 28.99 31.91 12.28
N SER A 241 29.95 32.79 12.52
CA SER A 241 30.47 33.81 11.62
C SER A 241 31.57 33.30 10.68
N SER A 242 31.43 33.63 9.39
CA SER A 242 32.45 34.00 8.37
C SER A 242 33.70 33.12 8.12
N SER A 243 33.84 32.61 6.87
CA SER A 243 35.05 32.69 5.99
C SER A 243 35.00 31.77 4.73
N GLU A 244 33.87 31.15 4.40
CA GLU A 244 33.77 30.01 3.45
C GLU A 244 33.50 30.32 1.95
N VAL A 245 34.44 30.89 1.20
CA VAL A 245 34.32 30.91 -0.29
C VAL A 245 35.44 30.14 -1.01
N LYS A 246 36.60 29.95 -0.39
CA LYS A 246 37.68 29.11 -0.97
C LYS A 246 37.55 27.63 -0.64
N ASN A 247 36.97 27.28 0.50
CA ASN A 247 36.77 25.89 0.90
C ASN A 247 35.58 25.24 0.20
N MET A 248 34.60 26.00 -0.32
CA MET A 248 33.40 25.46 -0.98
C MET A 248 33.66 24.88 -2.38
N LYS A 249 34.67 25.37 -3.11
CA LYS A 249 35.14 24.69 -4.35
C LYS A 249 35.83 23.36 -4.04
N ARG A 250 36.53 23.30 -2.90
CA ARG A 250 37.11 22.05 -2.39
C ARG A 250 36.03 21.12 -1.83
N LEU A 251 34.98 21.64 -1.19
CA LEU A 251 33.86 20.85 -0.67
C LEU A 251 32.96 20.31 -1.79
N VAL A 252 32.70 21.08 -2.85
CA VAL A 252 31.96 20.60 -4.04
C VAL A 252 32.81 19.62 -4.86
N ALA A 253 34.13 19.82 -4.93
CA ALA A 253 35.02 18.81 -5.50
C ALA A 253 35.11 17.55 -4.62
N ILE A 254 35.11 17.68 -3.29
CA ILE A 254 35.07 16.55 -2.35
C ILE A 254 33.70 15.86 -2.40
N LEU A 255 32.59 16.58 -2.58
CA LEU A 255 31.24 16.03 -2.73
C LEU A 255 31.01 15.39 -4.10
N LEU A 256 31.64 15.90 -5.17
CA LEU A 256 31.64 15.26 -6.49
C LEU A 256 32.58 14.05 -6.53
N VAL A 257 33.68 14.08 -5.78
CA VAL A 257 34.57 12.92 -5.58
C VAL A 257 33.88 11.88 -4.69
N LEU A 258 33.19 12.27 -3.61
CA LEU A 258 32.33 11.41 -2.79
C LEU A 258 31.15 10.86 -3.59
N ALA A 259 30.56 11.65 -4.50
CA ALA A 259 29.50 11.19 -5.40
C ALA A 259 30.01 10.27 -6.52
N SER A 260 31.28 10.41 -6.95
CA SER A 260 31.94 9.44 -7.82
C SER A 260 32.50 8.22 -7.08
N LEU A 261 32.54 8.27 -5.76
CA LEU A 261 32.79 7.13 -4.86
C LEU A 261 31.49 6.43 -4.45
N LEU A 262 30.31 6.94 -4.85
CA LEU A 262 29.03 6.27 -4.59
C LEU A 262 28.83 4.94 -5.33
N PRO A 263 29.50 4.59 -6.44
CA PRO A 263 29.53 3.20 -6.89
C PRO A 263 30.25 2.26 -5.90
N ALA A 264 31.05 2.80 -4.96
CA ALA A 264 31.72 2.03 -3.90
C ALA A 264 30.98 2.09 -2.55
N ILE A 265 29.86 2.82 -2.45
CA ILE A 265 29.00 2.87 -1.25
C ILE A 265 27.59 2.33 -1.54
N TYR A 266 27.13 2.34 -2.81
CA TYR A 266 25.98 1.55 -3.27
C TYR A 266 26.31 0.08 -3.61
N ALA A 267 27.56 -0.35 -3.35
CA ALA A 267 27.91 -1.75 -3.15
C ALA A 267 27.64 -2.24 -1.71
N GLN A 268 27.04 -1.42 -0.85
CA GLN A 268 26.46 -1.83 0.44
C GLN A 268 24.93 -1.75 0.34
N GLY A 269 24.35 -2.72 -0.36
CA GLY A 269 22.90 -2.85 -0.57
C GLY A 269 22.56 -3.64 -1.83
N ALA A 270 23.48 -3.68 -2.81
CA ALA A 270 23.64 -4.86 -3.64
C ALA A 270 24.70 -5.71 -2.93
N SER A 271 24.29 -6.85 -2.38
CA SER A 271 25.17 -7.83 -1.75
C SER A 271 26.28 -8.23 -2.73
N GLU A 272 27.48 -7.70 -2.53
CA GLU A 272 28.68 -8.12 -3.26
C GLU A 272 29.30 -9.40 -2.67
N ASP A 273 28.53 -10.13 -1.88
CA ASP A 273 28.58 -11.58 -1.75
C ASP A 273 27.11 -12.05 -1.59
N GLY A 274 26.65 -13.01 -2.38
CA GLY A 274 25.30 -13.60 -2.28
C GLY A 274 25.11 -14.41 -1.01
N ILE A 275 25.29 -13.78 0.16
CA ILE A 275 25.14 -14.37 1.48
C ILE A 275 23.82 -13.88 2.05
N ASP A 276 22.89 -14.82 2.15
CA ASP A 276 21.63 -14.64 2.83
C ASP A 276 21.84 -14.49 4.34
N THR A 277 21.35 -13.38 4.90
CA THR A 277 21.47 -13.00 6.31
C THR A 277 20.14 -13.07 7.06
N SER A 278 19.06 -13.50 6.40
CA SER A 278 17.69 -13.50 6.93
C SER A 278 17.56 -14.21 8.28
N LEU A 279 18.18 -15.38 8.44
CA LEU A 279 18.21 -16.11 9.72
C LEU A 279 18.95 -15.32 10.80
N GLN A 280 20.12 -14.78 10.46
CA GLN A 280 20.95 -14.07 11.43
C GLN A 280 20.24 -12.80 11.93
N ASP A 281 19.54 -12.08 11.05
CA ASP A 281 18.77 -10.89 11.42
C ASP A 281 17.67 -11.21 12.44
N VAL A 282 16.95 -12.33 12.26
CA VAL A 282 15.94 -12.82 13.22
C VAL A 282 16.58 -13.21 14.55
N LEU A 283 17.71 -13.94 14.52
CA LEU A 283 18.42 -14.38 15.72
C LEU A 283 19.01 -13.20 16.51
N ASP A 284 19.60 -12.22 15.82
CA ASP A 284 20.19 -11.02 16.43
C ASP A 284 19.12 -10.11 17.03
N ARG A 285 17.97 -9.99 16.36
CA ARG A 285 16.82 -9.25 16.87
C ARG A 285 16.12 -10.00 18.02
N GLY A 286 16.22 -11.32 18.06
CA GLY A 286 15.60 -12.19 19.07
C GLY A 286 14.09 -12.36 18.89
N THR A 287 13.51 -11.86 17.80
CA THR A 287 12.06 -11.94 17.53
C THR A 287 11.80 -12.41 16.10
N PHE A 288 10.85 -13.34 15.96
CA PHE A 288 10.31 -13.83 14.69
C PHE A 288 8.89 -13.30 14.52
N ILE A 289 8.68 -12.48 13.49
CA ILE A 289 7.41 -11.77 13.25
C ILE A 289 6.60 -12.53 12.19
N LEU A 290 5.52 -13.16 12.63
CA LEU A 290 4.60 -13.91 11.78
C LEU A 290 3.43 -13.03 11.36
N GLY A 291 3.22 -12.85 10.06
CA GLY A 291 2.05 -12.19 9.49
C GLY A 291 0.88 -13.16 9.29
N LEU A 292 -0.31 -12.74 9.74
CA LEU A 292 -1.56 -13.52 9.62
C LEU A 292 -2.79 -12.64 9.43
N ASP A 293 -3.85 -13.22 8.87
CA ASP A 293 -5.22 -12.77 9.10
C ASP A 293 -5.69 -13.33 10.46
N ASP A 294 -6.02 -12.47 11.42
CA ASP A 294 -6.45 -12.88 12.77
C ASP A 294 -7.94 -13.24 12.86
N SER A 295 -8.57 -13.46 11.70
CA SER A 295 -9.94 -13.94 11.52
C SER A 295 -10.02 -15.22 10.69
N PHE A 296 -8.95 -16.04 10.67
CA PHE A 296 -8.83 -17.25 9.86
C PHE A 296 -8.76 -18.55 10.70
N PRO A 297 -9.85 -18.92 11.39
CA PRO A 297 -9.88 -20.16 12.15
C PRO A 297 -9.95 -21.39 11.23
N PRO A 298 -9.35 -22.53 11.61
CA PRO A 298 -8.66 -22.78 12.88
C PRO A 298 -7.14 -22.50 12.83
N MET A 299 -6.63 -21.88 11.75
CA MET A 299 -5.19 -21.71 11.52
C MET A 299 -4.58 -20.62 12.40
N GLY A 300 -5.19 -19.43 12.39
CA GLY A 300 -4.79 -18.29 13.21
C GLY A 300 -5.95 -17.33 13.35
N TYR A 301 -6.43 -17.13 14.58
CA TYR A 301 -7.59 -16.29 14.86
C TYR A 301 -7.60 -15.80 16.31
N ARG A 302 -8.46 -14.82 16.61
CA ARG A 302 -8.71 -14.38 17.99
C ARG A 302 -9.71 -15.29 18.72
N ASP A 303 -9.33 -15.78 19.90
CA ASP A 303 -10.24 -16.49 20.80
C ASP A 303 -11.19 -15.54 21.54
N GLU A 304 -12.04 -16.09 22.42
CA GLU A 304 -12.98 -15.32 23.24
C GLU A 304 -12.30 -14.32 24.20
N ASN A 305 -11.02 -14.55 24.53
CA ASN A 305 -10.21 -13.67 25.36
C ASN A 305 -9.48 -12.59 24.55
N GLY A 306 -9.58 -12.64 23.21
CA GLY A 306 -8.88 -11.76 22.28
C GLY A 306 -7.43 -12.15 22.01
N GLU A 307 -6.99 -13.32 22.47
CA GLU A 307 -5.65 -13.86 22.23
C GLU A 307 -5.58 -14.51 20.85
N ILE A 308 -4.43 -14.36 20.17
CA ILE A 308 -4.19 -14.99 18.87
C ILE A 308 -3.79 -16.45 19.11
N VAL A 309 -4.63 -17.37 18.64
CA VAL A 309 -4.49 -18.82 18.76
C VAL A 309 -4.75 -19.49 17.41
N GLY A 310 -4.36 -20.75 17.29
CA GLY A 310 -4.65 -21.55 16.11
C GLY A 310 -3.56 -22.59 15.85
N PHE A 311 -3.81 -23.44 14.86
CA PHE A 311 -2.86 -24.48 14.46
C PHE A 311 -1.50 -23.88 14.04
N ASP A 312 -1.49 -22.89 13.13
CA ASP A 312 -0.25 -22.27 12.66
C ASP A 312 0.48 -21.54 13.78
N ILE A 313 -0.27 -20.95 14.72
CA ILE A 313 0.29 -20.25 15.87
C ILE A 313 0.97 -21.21 16.84
N ASP A 314 0.36 -22.37 17.10
CA ASP A 314 0.96 -23.40 17.95
C ASP A 314 2.20 -24.01 17.30
N VAL A 315 2.17 -24.27 15.99
CA VAL A 315 3.34 -24.76 15.25
C VAL A 315 4.46 -23.71 15.24
N ALA A 316 4.14 -22.45 14.90
CA ALA A 316 5.11 -21.36 14.88
C ALA A 316 5.72 -21.11 16.27
N ARG A 317 4.94 -21.26 17.34
CA ARG A 317 5.44 -21.10 18.72
C ARG A 317 6.47 -22.16 19.07
N GLU A 318 6.21 -23.43 18.71
CA GLU A 318 7.17 -24.52 18.91
C GLU A 318 8.43 -24.31 18.06
N VAL A 319 8.29 -23.91 16.79
CA VAL A 319 9.44 -23.57 15.92
C VAL A 319 10.28 -22.45 16.53
N CYS A 320 9.66 -21.34 16.97
CA CYS A 320 10.36 -20.21 17.58
C CYS A 320 11.06 -20.61 18.89
N ALA A 321 10.41 -21.45 19.71
CA ALA A 321 11.00 -21.98 20.94
C ALA A 321 12.27 -22.81 20.65
N ARG A 322 12.27 -23.63 19.59
CA ARG A 322 13.46 -24.40 19.15
C ARG A 322 14.56 -23.52 18.56
N LEU A 323 14.19 -22.44 17.87
CA LEU A 323 15.13 -21.45 17.34
C LEU A 323 15.67 -20.49 18.41
N GLY A 324 15.05 -20.44 19.60
CA GLY A 324 15.45 -19.57 20.70
C GLY A 324 15.06 -18.11 20.52
N VAL A 325 13.98 -17.84 19.78
CA VAL A 325 13.45 -16.49 19.50
C VAL A 325 12.01 -16.34 19.99
N GLU A 326 11.59 -15.11 20.26
CA GLU A 326 10.22 -14.81 20.64
C GLU A 326 9.31 -14.72 19.40
N LEU A 327 8.19 -15.44 19.42
CA LEU A 327 7.16 -15.31 18.38
C LEU A 327 6.34 -14.04 18.58
N VAL A 328 6.29 -13.19 17.57
CA VAL A 328 5.40 -12.03 17.50
C VAL A 328 4.38 -12.27 16.39
N CYS A 329 3.11 -12.42 16.76
CA CYS A 329 2.01 -12.50 15.80
C CYS A 329 1.57 -11.09 15.41
N GLN A 330 1.69 -10.74 14.14
CA GLN A 330 1.34 -9.45 13.57
C GLN A 330 0.12 -9.60 12.67
N PRO A 331 -1.08 -9.21 13.13
CA PRO A 331 -2.25 -9.12 12.26
C PRO A 331 -1.98 -8.17 11.10
N ILE A 332 -2.34 -8.60 9.89
CA ILE A 332 -2.19 -7.83 8.65
C ILE A 332 -3.51 -7.83 7.87
N ASP A 333 -3.67 -6.85 6.98
CA ASP A 333 -4.68 -6.96 5.93
C ASP A 333 -4.20 -8.01 4.91
N TRP A 334 -5.01 -9.04 4.67
CA TRP A 334 -4.64 -10.13 3.77
C TRP A 334 -4.40 -9.67 2.32
N ASN A 335 -5.04 -8.56 1.89
CA ASN A 335 -4.77 -7.93 0.60
C ASN A 335 -3.39 -7.25 0.51
N ALA A 336 -2.74 -7.00 1.65
CA ALA A 336 -1.45 -6.34 1.73
C ALA A 336 -0.30 -7.27 2.15
N LYS A 337 -0.55 -8.59 2.29
CA LYS A 337 0.40 -9.56 2.86
C LYS A 337 1.76 -9.60 2.15
N GLU A 338 1.78 -9.55 0.83
CA GLU A 338 3.00 -9.55 0.03
C GLU A 338 3.83 -8.29 0.29
N GLN A 339 3.17 -7.15 0.52
CA GLN A 339 3.83 -5.90 0.82
C GLN A 339 4.36 -5.85 2.25
N GLU A 340 3.60 -6.34 3.23
CA GLU A 340 4.07 -6.47 4.62
C GLU A 340 5.34 -7.32 4.67
N LEU A 341 5.36 -8.42 3.91
CA LEU A 341 6.52 -9.30 3.76
C LEU A 341 7.68 -8.57 3.08
N ALA A 342 7.45 -7.95 1.91
CA ALA A 342 8.48 -7.28 1.12
C ALA A 342 9.11 -6.06 1.82
N THR A 343 8.36 -5.38 2.70
CA THR A 343 8.86 -4.22 3.46
C THR A 343 9.58 -4.60 4.74
N GLY A 344 9.57 -5.88 5.13
CA GLY A 344 10.21 -6.40 6.33
C GLY A 344 9.41 -6.15 7.62
N ASN A 345 8.13 -5.82 7.51
CA ASN A 345 7.25 -5.66 8.67
C ASN A 345 6.90 -7.02 9.30
N ILE A 346 6.90 -8.08 8.49
CA ILE A 346 6.78 -9.49 8.90
C ILE A 346 7.95 -10.27 8.30
N ASP A 347 8.39 -11.34 8.96
CA ASP A 347 9.44 -12.24 8.45
C ASP A 347 8.87 -13.34 7.57
N CYS A 348 7.63 -13.75 7.83
CA CYS A 348 6.92 -14.72 7.02
C CYS A 348 5.41 -14.45 6.99
N ILE A 349 4.74 -14.99 5.98
CA ILE A 349 3.30 -15.18 5.91
C ILE A 349 3.02 -16.62 6.31
N TRP A 350 2.30 -16.83 7.41
CA TRP A 350 2.02 -18.17 7.93
C TRP A 350 0.62 -18.22 8.56
N ASN A 351 -0.38 -18.43 7.70
CA ASN A 351 -1.79 -18.50 8.11
C ASN A 351 -2.60 -19.21 7.02
N GLY A 352 -2.44 -20.53 6.89
CA GLY A 352 -3.06 -21.30 5.79
C GLY A 352 -2.72 -20.75 4.41
N PHE A 353 -1.44 -20.42 4.19
CA PHE A 353 -1.04 -19.69 2.99
C PHE A 353 -0.85 -20.63 1.79
N THR A 354 -1.83 -20.61 0.88
CA THR A 354 -1.83 -21.42 -0.33
C THR A 354 -0.66 -21.11 -1.25
N VAL A 355 -0.01 -22.16 -1.72
CA VAL A 355 1.01 -22.07 -2.74
C VAL A 355 0.40 -22.07 -4.14
N THR A 356 0.67 -21.01 -4.89
CA THR A 356 0.32 -20.90 -6.32
C THR A 356 1.60 -20.69 -7.14
N ASP A 357 1.57 -21.04 -8.43
CA ASP A 357 2.72 -20.88 -9.32
C ASP A 357 3.19 -19.42 -9.39
N GLU A 358 2.24 -18.49 -9.44
CA GLU A 358 2.49 -17.04 -9.48
C GLU A 358 3.19 -16.55 -8.20
N ARG A 359 2.76 -17.05 -7.04
CA ARG A 359 3.42 -16.75 -5.77
C ARG A 359 4.84 -17.34 -5.75
N ARG A 360 5.04 -18.58 -6.22
CA ARG A 360 6.40 -19.18 -6.27
C ARG A 360 7.41 -18.37 -7.08
N GLU A 361 6.98 -17.55 -8.04
CA GLU A 361 7.88 -16.67 -8.80
C GLU A 361 8.41 -15.48 -8.01
N VAL A 362 7.69 -15.02 -6.98
CA VAL A 362 7.96 -13.75 -6.28
C VAL A 362 8.25 -13.89 -4.79
N MET A 363 8.27 -15.11 -4.25
CA MET A 363 8.55 -15.40 -2.84
C MET A 363 9.22 -16.76 -2.66
N THR A 364 9.86 -16.94 -1.50
CA THR A 364 10.51 -18.20 -1.13
C THR A 364 9.57 -18.98 -0.22
N PHE A 365 9.33 -20.26 -0.49
CA PHE A 365 8.39 -21.09 0.29
C PHE A 365 9.11 -22.19 1.07
N SER A 366 8.55 -22.55 2.22
CA SER A 366 8.77 -23.87 2.83
C SER A 366 8.25 -24.98 1.93
N ASP A 367 8.57 -26.22 2.26
CA ASP A 367 7.80 -27.34 1.73
C ASP A 367 6.36 -27.27 2.27
N PRO A 368 5.37 -27.80 1.53
CA PRO A 368 4.00 -27.93 2.02
C PRO A 368 3.92 -28.62 3.38
N TYR A 369 3.08 -28.11 4.28
CA TYR A 369 2.86 -28.70 5.59
C TYR A 369 1.46 -29.28 5.79
N VAL A 370 0.47 -28.84 5.01
CA VAL A 370 -0.93 -29.32 5.04
C VAL A 370 -1.52 -29.33 3.63
N ASP A 371 -2.26 -30.39 3.30
CA ASP A 371 -3.10 -30.44 2.10
C ASP A 371 -4.44 -29.75 2.34
N ASN A 372 -4.94 -29.04 1.33
CA ASN A 372 -6.18 -28.29 1.36
C ASN A 372 -6.91 -28.36 0.00
N ALA A 373 -8.11 -27.80 -0.07
CA ALA A 373 -8.85 -27.62 -1.32
C ALA A 373 -9.75 -26.38 -1.23
N GLN A 374 -10.04 -25.75 -2.36
CA GLN A 374 -11.07 -24.73 -2.47
C GLN A 374 -12.42 -25.39 -2.70
N VAL A 375 -13.34 -25.14 -1.77
CA VAL A 375 -14.67 -25.74 -1.77
C VAL A 375 -15.76 -24.68 -1.83
N LEU A 376 -16.95 -25.11 -2.23
CA LEU A 376 -18.13 -24.25 -2.27
C LEU A 376 -19.03 -24.58 -1.09
N VAL A 377 -19.29 -23.56 -0.27
CA VAL A 377 -20.21 -23.61 0.85
C VAL A 377 -21.55 -23.02 0.43
N VAL A 378 -22.62 -23.76 0.65
CA VAL A 378 -24.01 -23.32 0.41
C VAL A 378 -24.82 -23.45 1.69
N ARG A 379 -26.00 -22.81 1.75
CA ARG A 379 -26.98 -23.10 2.82
C ARG A 379 -27.42 -24.57 2.77
N GLY A 380 -27.72 -25.16 3.92
CA GLY A 380 -28.15 -26.55 4.04
C GLY A 380 -29.48 -26.82 3.31
N ASP A 381 -30.35 -25.82 3.25
CA ASP A 381 -31.61 -25.84 2.49
C ASP A 381 -31.46 -25.49 0.99
N SER A 382 -30.24 -25.18 0.54
CA SER A 382 -29.97 -24.79 -0.84
C SER A 382 -30.22 -25.96 -1.80
N PRO A 383 -30.92 -25.72 -2.93
CA PRO A 383 -31.13 -26.74 -3.96
C PRO A 383 -29.85 -27.10 -4.71
N VAL A 384 -28.82 -26.25 -4.68
CA VAL A 384 -27.53 -26.42 -5.38
C VAL A 384 -26.83 -27.69 -4.92
N GLN A 385 -26.58 -28.67 -5.79
CA GLN A 385 -25.88 -29.91 -5.45
C GLN A 385 -24.48 -30.00 -6.08
N THR A 386 -24.31 -29.37 -7.24
CA THR A 386 -23.10 -29.45 -8.07
C THR A 386 -22.64 -28.04 -8.47
N ILE A 387 -21.40 -27.90 -8.94
CA ILE A 387 -20.87 -26.64 -9.47
C ILE A 387 -21.75 -26.14 -10.64
N ALA A 388 -22.30 -27.06 -11.44
CA ALA A 388 -23.18 -26.71 -12.56
C ALA A 388 -24.49 -26.03 -12.13
N ASP A 389 -24.97 -26.27 -10.89
CA ASP A 389 -26.19 -25.64 -10.37
C ASP A 389 -25.97 -24.17 -9.97
N LEU A 390 -24.73 -23.66 -10.05
CA LEU A 390 -24.36 -22.29 -9.74
C LEU A 390 -24.39 -21.35 -10.96
N GLU A 391 -24.95 -21.80 -12.10
CA GLU A 391 -25.14 -20.94 -13.25
C GLU A 391 -26.02 -19.72 -12.89
N GLY A 392 -25.50 -18.51 -13.10
CA GLY A 392 -26.12 -17.24 -12.74
C GLY A 392 -26.12 -16.91 -11.25
N ALA A 393 -25.46 -17.71 -10.41
CA ALA A 393 -25.42 -17.53 -8.97
C ALA A 393 -24.48 -16.40 -8.52
N THR A 394 -24.74 -15.84 -7.34
CA THR A 394 -23.85 -14.87 -6.67
C THR A 394 -22.87 -15.61 -5.77
N ILE A 395 -21.57 -15.44 -5.99
CA ILE A 395 -20.51 -16.16 -5.29
C ILE A 395 -19.72 -15.20 -4.40
N GLY A 396 -19.65 -15.49 -3.10
CA GLY A 396 -18.82 -14.74 -2.15
C GLY A 396 -17.40 -15.30 -2.06
N VAL A 397 -16.39 -14.43 -1.96
CA VAL A 397 -14.99 -14.80 -1.72
C VAL A 397 -14.28 -13.80 -0.81
N GLN A 398 -13.21 -14.22 -0.15
CA GLN A 398 -12.28 -13.29 0.50
C GLN A 398 -11.38 -12.62 -0.55
N ALA A 399 -11.30 -11.29 -0.52
CA ALA A 399 -10.45 -10.51 -1.41
C ALA A 399 -8.96 -10.90 -1.27
N GLY A 400 -8.29 -11.13 -2.39
CA GLY A 400 -6.87 -11.47 -2.43
C GLY A 400 -6.51 -12.85 -1.87
N SER A 401 -7.51 -13.73 -1.74
CA SER A 401 -7.36 -15.14 -1.35
C SER A 401 -7.15 -16.04 -2.57
N SER A 402 -6.66 -17.26 -2.36
CA SER A 402 -6.60 -18.25 -3.45
C SER A 402 -7.98 -18.75 -3.89
N ALA A 403 -9.04 -18.51 -3.11
CA ALA A 403 -10.42 -18.74 -3.55
C ALA A 403 -10.77 -17.86 -4.76
N GLN A 404 -10.29 -16.61 -4.78
CA GLN A 404 -10.46 -15.72 -5.93
C GLN A 404 -9.71 -16.26 -7.15
N ASP A 405 -8.43 -16.62 -6.97
CA ASP A 405 -7.60 -17.22 -8.02
C ASP A 405 -8.27 -18.50 -8.57
N ALA A 406 -8.81 -19.35 -7.71
CA ALA A 406 -9.49 -20.58 -8.10
C ALA A 406 -10.75 -20.36 -8.95
N ILE A 407 -11.52 -19.30 -8.69
CA ILE A 407 -12.68 -18.93 -9.52
C ILE A 407 -12.20 -18.47 -10.91
N GLU A 408 -11.14 -17.67 -10.96
CA GLU A 408 -10.58 -17.12 -12.20
C GLU A 408 -9.91 -18.20 -13.08
N ASP A 409 -9.22 -19.14 -12.44
CA ASP A 409 -8.48 -20.21 -13.11
C ASP A 409 -9.34 -21.40 -13.54
N THR A 410 -10.52 -21.58 -12.92
CA THR A 410 -11.43 -22.68 -13.29
C THR A 410 -12.09 -22.38 -14.64
N PRO A 411 -11.76 -23.12 -15.72
CA PRO A 411 -12.18 -22.75 -17.06
C PRO A 411 -13.71 -22.75 -17.22
N GLY A 412 -14.25 -21.59 -17.60
CA GLY A 412 -15.68 -21.40 -17.83
C GLY A 412 -16.53 -21.23 -16.57
N PHE A 413 -15.96 -21.34 -15.36
CA PHE A 413 -16.73 -21.12 -14.13
C PHE A 413 -17.15 -19.64 -14.01
N LEU A 414 -16.20 -18.72 -14.14
CA LEU A 414 -16.46 -17.27 -14.09
C LEU A 414 -17.44 -16.79 -15.18
N ASP A 415 -17.47 -17.46 -16.34
CA ASP A 415 -18.41 -17.18 -17.44
C ASP A 415 -19.85 -17.67 -17.15
N THR A 416 -20.01 -18.62 -16.22
CA THR A 416 -21.31 -19.23 -15.89
C THR A 416 -22.00 -18.60 -14.70
N ILE A 417 -21.26 -18.01 -13.75
CA ILE A 417 -21.80 -17.38 -12.55
C ILE A 417 -22.31 -15.95 -12.82
N GLY A 418 -23.18 -15.43 -11.95
CA GLY A 418 -23.80 -14.12 -12.12
C GLY A 418 -22.93 -12.96 -11.62
N GLU A 419 -22.50 -13.02 -10.36
CA GLU A 419 -21.68 -11.98 -9.73
C GLU A 419 -20.71 -12.61 -8.73
N VAL A 420 -19.50 -12.04 -8.61
CA VAL A 420 -18.56 -12.34 -7.52
C VAL A 420 -18.56 -11.17 -6.55
N VAL A 421 -18.82 -11.45 -5.27
CA VAL A 421 -18.81 -10.46 -4.20
C VAL A 421 -17.59 -10.69 -3.33
N GLU A 422 -16.72 -9.68 -3.30
CA GLU A 422 -15.49 -9.71 -2.50
C GLU A 422 -15.76 -9.21 -1.07
N PHE A 423 -15.32 -9.99 -0.11
CA PHE A 423 -15.39 -9.69 1.32
C PHE A 423 -13.98 -9.55 1.90
N ARG A 424 -13.85 -8.76 2.95
CA ARG A 424 -12.57 -8.65 3.68
C ARG A 424 -12.22 -9.94 4.44
N GLU A 425 -13.24 -10.62 4.98
CA GLU A 425 -13.09 -11.78 5.87
C GLU A 425 -14.06 -12.89 5.43
N ASN A 426 -13.61 -14.14 5.50
CA ASN A 426 -14.45 -15.32 5.20
C ASN A 426 -15.71 -15.39 6.06
N LEU A 427 -15.62 -14.98 7.33
CA LEU A 427 -16.77 -14.91 8.24
C LEU A 427 -17.86 -13.97 7.73
N THR A 428 -17.48 -12.83 7.14
CA THR A 428 -18.46 -11.88 6.58
C THR A 428 -19.16 -12.48 5.35
N ALA A 429 -18.41 -13.21 4.52
CA ALA A 429 -18.98 -13.93 3.37
C ALA A 429 -20.01 -14.99 3.82
N LEU A 430 -19.70 -15.77 4.87
CA LEU A 430 -20.65 -16.75 5.41
C LEU A 430 -21.90 -16.11 6.04
N MET A 431 -21.76 -14.96 6.71
CA MET A 431 -22.92 -14.22 7.23
C MET A 431 -23.82 -13.74 6.08
N ASP A 432 -23.23 -13.29 4.97
CA ASP A 432 -23.99 -12.87 3.79
C ASP A 432 -24.70 -14.06 3.12
N LEU A 433 -24.04 -15.23 3.06
CA LEU A 433 -24.64 -16.49 2.60
C LEU A 433 -25.87 -16.89 3.44
N GLU A 434 -25.76 -16.77 4.77
CA GLU A 434 -26.83 -17.12 5.72
C GLU A 434 -28.09 -16.29 5.51
N ILE A 435 -27.94 -14.97 5.26
CA ILE A 435 -29.06 -14.07 5.01
C ILE A 435 -29.51 -14.04 3.54
N GLY A 436 -28.83 -14.78 2.66
CA GLY A 436 -29.15 -14.91 1.23
C GLY A 436 -28.68 -13.74 0.36
N GLY A 437 -27.63 -13.02 0.77
CA GLY A 437 -26.94 -12.03 -0.07
C GLY A 437 -26.06 -12.67 -1.15
N CYS A 438 -25.53 -13.87 -0.88
CA CYS A 438 -24.91 -14.74 -1.88
C CYS A 438 -25.50 -16.16 -1.87
N ASP A 439 -25.31 -16.88 -2.97
CA ASP A 439 -25.83 -18.24 -3.18
C ASP A 439 -24.83 -19.33 -2.77
N ALA A 440 -23.53 -19.02 -2.89
CA ALA A 440 -22.44 -19.84 -2.39
C ALA A 440 -21.25 -18.98 -1.97
N VAL A 441 -20.36 -19.53 -1.14
CA VAL A 441 -19.07 -18.93 -0.78
C VAL A 441 -17.96 -19.91 -1.15
N VAL A 442 -16.93 -19.44 -1.85
CA VAL A 442 -15.72 -20.24 -2.09
C VAL A 442 -14.70 -19.94 -1.01
N MET A 443 -14.19 -20.99 -0.36
CA MET A 443 -13.17 -20.89 0.66
C MET A 443 -12.44 -22.22 0.86
N ASP A 444 -11.38 -22.19 1.64
CA ASP A 444 -10.60 -23.34 2.05
C ASP A 444 -11.42 -24.40 2.80
N LEU A 445 -11.22 -25.68 2.46
CA LEU A 445 -11.91 -26.82 3.06
C LEU A 445 -11.77 -26.86 4.58
N LEU A 446 -10.56 -26.60 5.09
CA LEU A 446 -10.30 -26.63 6.54
C LEU A 446 -11.03 -25.50 7.27
N VAL A 447 -11.07 -24.32 6.66
CA VAL A 447 -11.78 -23.14 7.18
C VAL A 447 -13.29 -23.36 7.12
N ALA A 448 -13.80 -23.89 6.01
CA ALA A 448 -15.21 -24.22 5.85
C ALA A 448 -15.68 -25.20 6.94
N ASN A 449 -14.97 -26.31 7.13
CA ASN A 449 -15.33 -27.30 8.14
C ASN A 449 -15.34 -26.73 9.56
N ASP A 450 -14.33 -25.93 9.94
CA ASP A 450 -14.31 -25.30 11.26
C ASP A 450 -15.48 -24.33 11.44
N ASN A 451 -15.73 -23.47 10.47
CA ASN A 451 -16.81 -22.49 10.53
C ASN A 451 -18.20 -23.14 10.60
N ILE A 452 -18.43 -24.21 9.84
CA ILE A 452 -19.70 -24.96 9.90
C ILE A 452 -19.87 -25.61 11.27
N ASN A 453 -18.82 -26.23 11.80
CA ASN A 453 -18.88 -26.88 13.11
C ASN A 453 -19.08 -25.89 14.27
N ARG A 454 -18.53 -24.68 14.16
CA ARG A 454 -18.61 -23.65 15.22
C ARG A 454 -19.85 -22.77 15.17
N SER A 455 -20.30 -22.40 13.97
CA SER A 455 -21.45 -21.49 13.81
C SER A 455 -22.76 -22.12 14.27
N GLY A 456 -22.91 -23.44 14.10
CA GLY A 456 -24.19 -24.12 14.28
C GLY A 456 -25.24 -23.72 13.23
N SER A 457 -24.85 -22.93 12.23
CA SER A 457 -25.67 -22.57 11.07
C SER A 457 -25.80 -23.76 10.14
N ASP A 458 -26.94 -23.87 9.47
CA ASP A 458 -27.21 -24.94 8.53
C ASP A 458 -26.52 -24.65 7.20
N PHE A 459 -25.25 -25.06 7.10
CA PHE A 459 -24.42 -24.95 5.90
C PHE A 459 -24.01 -26.34 5.42
N ARG A 460 -23.77 -26.46 4.12
CA ARG A 460 -23.29 -27.68 3.47
C ARG A 460 -22.17 -27.35 2.48
N ILE A 461 -21.12 -28.15 2.50
CA ILE A 461 -20.05 -28.12 1.50
C ILE A 461 -20.47 -29.01 0.32
N LEU A 462 -20.27 -28.54 -0.91
CA LEU A 462 -20.48 -29.37 -2.11
C LEU A 462 -19.44 -30.50 -2.18
N GLU A 463 -19.79 -31.65 -2.76
CA GLU A 463 -18.85 -32.76 -2.94
C GLU A 463 -17.74 -32.42 -3.96
N GLU A 464 -18.04 -31.53 -4.90
CA GLU A 464 -17.11 -31.04 -5.90
C GLU A 464 -16.23 -29.91 -5.33
N THR A 465 -14.93 -29.96 -5.63
CA THR A 465 -13.94 -28.94 -5.28
C THR A 465 -13.50 -28.17 -6.52
N LEU A 466 -13.20 -26.88 -6.41
CA LEU A 466 -12.69 -26.09 -7.53
C LEU A 466 -11.23 -26.43 -7.83
N THR A 467 -10.40 -26.48 -6.79
CA THR A 467 -8.98 -26.80 -6.92
C THR A 467 -8.46 -27.47 -5.67
N ASN A 468 -7.41 -28.29 -5.83
CA ASN A 468 -6.63 -28.82 -4.70
C ASN A 468 -5.47 -27.86 -4.43
N GLU A 469 -5.18 -27.65 -3.16
CA GLU A 469 -4.21 -26.67 -2.71
C GLU A 469 -3.29 -27.26 -1.65
N GLU A 470 -2.13 -26.64 -1.51
CA GLU A 470 -1.16 -26.98 -0.49
C GLU A 470 -0.84 -25.72 0.31
N TYR A 471 -0.80 -25.83 1.63
CA TYR A 471 -0.35 -24.75 2.50
C TYR A 471 1.15 -24.85 2.75
N ALA A 472 1.84 -23.74 2.57
CA ALA A 472 3.24 -23.59 2.94
C ALA A 472 3.47 -22.24 3.62
N ILE A 473 4.69 -22.03 4.12
CA ILE A 473 5.09 -20.78 4.77
C ILE A 473 5.79 -19.91 3.73
N GLY A 474 5.28 -18.69 3.54
CA GLY A 474 5.83 -17.72 2.59
C GLY A 474 6.87 -16.82 3.25
N PHE A 475 8.06 -16.74 2.67
CA PHE A 475 9.17 -15.87 3.06
C PHE A 475 9.50 -14.89 1.93
N ARG A 476 10.19 -13.80 2.26
CA ARG A 476 10.69 -12.87 1.24
C ARG A 476 11.55 -13.62 0.23
N LEU A 477 11.47 -13.21 -1.03
CA LEU A 477 12.28 -13.80 -2.09
C LEU A 477 13.77 -13.69 -1.75
N GLY A 478 14.44 -14.83 -1.59
CA GLY A 478 15.86 -14.89 -1.27
C GLY A 478 16.18 -15.16 0.20
N ASP A 479 15.20 -15.17 1.11
CA ASP A 479 15.36 -15.51 2.54
C ASP A 479 15.41 -17.05 2.73
N VAL A 480 16.29 -17.71 1.99
CA VAL A 480 16.47 -19.17 1.97
C VAL A 480 16.98 -19.72 3.30
N ALA A 481 17.90 -19.04 3.98
CA ALA A 481 18.49 -19.44 5.25
C ALA A 481 17.46 -19.43 6.39
N LEU A 482 16.62 -18.40 6.44
CA LEU A 482 15.51 -18.36 7.39
C LEU A 482 14.49 -19.47 7.09
N ARG A 483 14.10 -19.61 5.81
CA ARG A 483 13.21 -20.68 5.34
C ARG A 483 13.76 -22.05 5.73
N ASP A 484 15.03 -22.33 5.43
CA ASP A 484 15.69 -23.62 5.69
C ASP A 484 15.75 -23.91 7.20
N ALA A 485 16.01 -22.90 8.02
CA ALA A 485 16.00 -23.05 9.48
C ALA A 485 14.61 -23.39 10.03
N VAL A 486 13.57 -22.73 9.51
CA VAL A 486 12.17 -23.04 9.85
C VAL A 486 11.80 -24.45 9.37
N GLN A 487 12.13 -24.80 8.13
CA GLN A 487 11.89 -26.13 7.56
C GLN A 487 12.57 -27.22 8.39
N ALA A 488 13.83 -27.02 8.80
CA ALA A 488 14.54 -27.98 9.63
C ALA A 488 13.85 -28.20 10.99
N GLN A 489 13.19 -27.18 11.55
CA GLN A 489 12.38 -27.37 12.76
C GLN A 489 11.09 -28.12 12.47
N LEU A 490 10.40 -27.83 11.36
CA LEU A 490 9.20 -28.58 10.95
C LEU A 490 9.52 -30.06 10.75
N ASP A 491 10.63 -30.38 10.07
CA ASP A 491 11.08 -31.75 9.85
C ASP A 491 11.42 -32.45 11.18
N ALA A 492 12.07 -31.73 12.10
CA ALA A 492 12.36 -32.26 13.43
C ALA A 492 11.08 -32.53 14.24
N MET A 493 10.09 -31.63 14.18
CA MET A 493 8.79 -31.80 14.82
C MET A 493 7.97 -32.93 14.20
N ALA A 494 8.11 -33.17 12.89
CA ALA A 494 7.51 -34.31 12.22
C ALA A 494 8.16 -35.63 12.67
N ALA A 495 9.49 -35.64 12.82
CA ALA A 495 10.26 -36.83 13.23
C ALA A 495 10.05 -37.21 14.71
N ASP A 496 9.91 -36.23 15.61
CA ASP A 496 9.70 -36.48 17.04
C ASP A 496 8.21 -36.61 17.43
N GLY A 497 7.29 -36.30 16.51
CA GLY A 497 5.85 -36.46 16.67
C GLY A 497 5.13 -35.21 17.21
N SER A 498 5.84 -34.15 17.61
CA SER A 498 5.21 -32.96 18.18
C SER A 498 4.32 -32.24 17.17
N LEU A 499 4.64 -32.27 15.88
CA LEU A 499 3.80 -31.68 14.83
C LEU A 499 2.45 -32.40 14.74
N SER A 500 2.47 -33.74 14.81
CA SER A 500 1.27 -34.58 14.79
C SER A 500 0.41 -34.35 16.03
N GLU A 501 1.02 -34.18 17.22
CA GLU A 501 0.29 -33.84 18.45
C GLU A 501 -0.46 -32.50 18.34
N ILE A 502 0.18 -31.48 17.76
CA ILE A 502 -0.47 -30.18 17.50
C ILE A 502 -1.61 -30.35 16.49
N ALA A 503 -1.41 -31.09 15.40
CA ALA A 503 -2.46 -31.33 14.41
C ALA A 503 -3.68 -32.05 15.00
N VAL A 504 -3.46 -33.11 15.79
CA VAL A 504 -4.53 -33.86 16.46
C VAL A 504 -5.27 -33.00 17.48
N LYS A 505 -4.57 -32.08 18.17
CA LYS A 505 -5.22 -31.12 19.08
C LYS A 505 -6.24 -30.24 18.37
N TRP A 506 -5.93 -29.76 17.17
CA TRP A 506 -6.77 -28.80 16.43
C TRP A 506 -7.82 -29.47 15.54
N PHE A 507 -7.47 -30.60 14.90
CA PHE A 507 -8.30 -31.23 13.87
C PHE A 507 -8.81 -32.62 14.27
N GLY A 508 -8.39 -33.16 15.41
CA GLY A 508 -8.74 -34.52 15.84
C GLY A 508 -8.04 -35.64 15.05
N ALA A 509 -7.24 -35.28 14.04
CA ALA A 509 -6.44 -36.17 13.22
C ALA A 509 -5.17 -35.46 12.75
N ASP A 510 -4.19 -36.24 12.32
CA ASP A 510 -2.97 -35.70 11.72
C ASP A 510 -3.20 -35.41 10.23
N ILE A 511 -3.36 -34.13 9.91
CA ILE A 511 -3.55 -33.61 8.55
C ILE A 511 -2.25 -33.15 7.88
N THR A 512 -1.10 -33.31 8.56
CA THR A 512 0.16 -32.74 8.10
C THR A 512 0.85 -33.64 7.08
N VAL A 513 1.56 -33.03 6.12
CA VAL A 513 2.29 -33.73 5.06
C VAL A 513 3.80 -33.63 5.17
N VAL A 514 4.32 -32.87 6.16
CA VAL A 514 5.77 -32.72 6.38
C VAL A 514 6.41 -34.10 6.59
N GLY A 515 7.36 -34.44 5.72
CA GLY A 515 8.12 -35.70 5.78
C GLY A 515 7.35 -36.96 5.39
N LYS A 516 6.19 -36.85 4.73
CA LYS A 516 5.35 -37.98 4.29
C LYS A 516 5.44 -38.27 2.80
#